data_AF-A0A958PXY5-F1
#
_entry.id   AF-A0A958PXY5-F1
#
_cell.length_a   1.000
_cell.length_b   1.000
_cell.length_c   1.000
_cell.angle_alpha   90.00
_cell.angle_beta   90.00
_cell.angle_gamma   90.00
#
_symmetry.space_group_name_H-M   'P 1'
#
loop_
_entity.id
_entity.type
_entity.pdbx_description
1 polymer ?
#
loop_
_entity_poly.entity_id
_entity_poly.type
_entity_poly.pdbx_seq_one_letter_code
_entity_poly.pdbx_strand_id
1 'polypeptide(L)'
;MREKLPFWCLLLCFTMASAQVTWTGTGDGYSWDDPNNWDTFDVPQDGDDVYIDNGWPIYYGSGYYYNSVTITNNSNVLLEADLFVSGDFTVGPTSTLSVTVAGEDEDYYSSVYCGTYYMNGDVDILFSTYVPTIGSNYDIIQGSLGSCGSSSSDFIPESQASGFETTLAVFCLFSGVNYEVTDINYTTAVSWDGEAGDGDWSNPANWDPNGIPTANDVVILNNQETVYTNSSGVTQVKQILVGDYSELHIQGSMELLSVIGVNPYAYLYWEGGSLLKTDPNVQSFILNRGGLEIGYGSFKTLEDGFGISNQDYGYVVIYDDFNINDGYFTNYSTGYVDINSSATIGYDSGSSHVFANYGTMGSLVFSSLPAQINLPSVTNGGSIEARLGTLSFGEGLTNYGELMGGGNFQLPNSLVIGGSIIPEAGIGLSRSAGNTGTLTFIGNLNTSPSAAFVLAIDAEDDFDKVMVTGTANLSGLIVVDLNYLPANDAIFEIISTGTLASNNLPSQVVANYNGTLFTFQVLANNNSIYLLGPSATLSTPNFTADEVKVYPNPAHSFVTVQTTMPIDGHYALYTQLGQLVAKGTLNGSTNRIELNNLASGMYVLQVQDSQNQTVKVEKLMVSK
;
A
#
# COMPACT_ATOMS: atom_id res chain seq x y z
N MET A 1 9.92 47.34 55.36
CA MET A 1 9.83 46.20 56.29
C MET A 1 9.29 45.01 55.51
N ARG A 2 10.10 43.96 55.36
CA ARG A 2 9.80 42.58 54.89
C ARG A 2 9.33 42.35 53.44
N GLU A 3 10.28 41.87 52.64
CA GLU A 3 10.28 40.66 51.78
C GLU A 3 8.97 40.17 51.14
N LYS A 4 9.00 39.97 49.82
CA LYS A 4 8.23 38.92 49.12
C LYS A 4 9.11 38.24 48.07
N LEU A 5 9.18 36.91 48.19
CA LEU A 5 9.91 35.96 47.33
C LEU A 5 9.48 36.00 45.85
N PRO A 6 10.33 35.57 44.90
CA PRO A 6 9.91 35.23 43.56
C PRO A 6 9.22 33.86 43.54
N PHE A 7 7.99 33.83 43.05
CA PHE A 7 7.26 32.59 42.76
C PHE A 7 7.87 31.97 41.50
N TRP A 8 8.63 30.90 41.65
CA TRP A 8 9.04 30.04 40.54
C TRP A 8 7.77 29.37 40.01
N CYS A 9 7.38 29.70 38.78
CA CYS A 9 6.36 28.96 38.06
C CYS A 9 7.01 27.67 37.54
N LEU A 10 6.76 26.57 38.25
CA LEU A 10 7.13 25.22 37.86
C LEU A 10 6.42 24.91 36.53
N LEU A 11 7.19 24.86 35.44
CA LEU A 11 6.71 24.33 34.16
C LEU A 11 6.50 22.82 34.38
N LEU A 12 5.28 22.41 34.70
CA LEU A 12 4.88 21.01 34.70
C LEU A 12 4.89 20.54 33.24
N CYS A 13 6.03 19.98 32.82
CA CYS A 13 6.07 19.08 31.69
C CYS A 13 5.22 17.87 32.08
N PHE A 14 4.03 17.72 31.52
CA PHE A 14 3.31 16.46 31.61
C PHE A 14 4.13 15.43 30.83
N THR A 15 4.92 14.64 31.55
CA THR A 15 5.28 13.31 31.08
C THR A 15 3.96 12.57 30.92
N MET A 16 3.61 12.12 29.71
CA MET A 16 2.63 11.04 29.59
C MET A 16 3.14 9.93 30.51
N ALA A 17 2.35 9.59 31.54
CA ALA A 17 2.70 8.46 32.38
C ALA A 17 2.52 7.22 31.53
N SER A 18 3.55 6.41 31.39
CA SER A 18 3.41 5.08 30.78
C SER A 18 2.38 4.30 31.60
N ALA A 19 1.36 3.78 30.93
CA ALA A 19 0.37 2.91 31.54
C ALA A 19 0.74 1.46 31.21
N GLN A 20 0.74 0.60 32.23
CA GLN A 20 0.89 -0.82 32.00
C GLN A 20 -0.42 -1.38 31.44
N VAL A 21 -0.34 -2.09 30.32
CA VAL A 21 -1.47 -2.78 29.68
C VAL A 21 -1.13 -4.27 29.60
N THR A 22 -2.01 -5.11 30.15
CA THR A 22 -1.73 -6.53 30.35
C THR A 22 -2.61 -7.41 29.46
N TRP A 23 -1.99 -8.36 28.78
CA TRP A 23 -2.71 -9.38 28.03
C TRP A 23 -3.49 -10.31 28.99
N THR A 24 -4.79 -10.44 28.75
CA THR A 24 -5.67 -11.35 29.46
C THR A 24 -6.12 -12.51 28.58
N GLY A 25 -6.17 -12.31 27.25
CA GLY A 25 -6.70 -13.28 26.29
C GLY A 25 -8.18 -13.60 26.50
N THR A 26 -8.95 -12.73 27.16
CA THR A 26 -10.36 -13.00 27.49
C THR A 26 -11.35 -12.77 26.35
N GLY A 27 -10.91 -12.14 25.26
CA GLY A 27 -11.68 -11.92 24.04
C GLY A 27 -11.66 -13.17 23.16
N ASP A 28 -11.13 -13.03 21.94
CA ASP A 28 -10.92 -14.19 21.06
C ASP A 28 -9.69 -15.06 21.46
N GLY A 29 -8.85 -14.57 22.36
CA GLY A 29 -7.69 -15.28 22.90
C GLY A 29 -6.40 -15.20 22.09
N TYR A 30 -6.40 -14.54 20.92
CA TYR A 30 -5.24 -14.50 20.04
C TYR A 30 -5.01 -13.14 19.35
N SER A 31 -6.03 -12.36 19.03
CA SER A 31 -5.83 -11.12 18.27
C SER A 31 -5.29 -10.01 19.15
N TRP A 32 -4.10 -9.48 18.81
CA TRP A 32 -3.54 -8.31 19.50
C TRP A 32 -4.49 -7.10 19.44
N ASP A 33 -5.21 -6.95 18.33
CA ASP A 33 -6.10 -5.81 18.09
C ASP A 33 -7.52 -5.97 18.63
N ASP A 34 -7.83 -7.06 19.35
CA ASP A 34 -9.10 -7.19 20.08
C ASP A 34 -8.99 -6.52 21.46
N PRO A 35 -9.72 -5.41 21.71
CA PRO A 35 -9.70 -4.73 23.00
C PRO A 35 -10.06 -5.66 24.18
N ASN A 36 -10.85 -6.71 23.93
CA ASN A 36 -11.28 -7.64 24.98
C ASN A 36 -10.19 -8.63 25.42
N ASN A 37 -9.05 -8.67 24.70
CA ASN A 37 -7.88 -9.44 25.11
C ASN A 37 -6.96 -8.68 26.08
N TRP A 38 -7.32 -7.45 26.46
CA TRP A 38 -6.52 -6.60 27.34
C TRP A 38 -7.28 -6.24 28.62
N ASP A 39 -6.56 -6.08 29.74
CA ASP A 39 -7.14 -5.77 31.05
C ASP A 39 -7.79 -4.39 31.14
N THR A 40 -7.37 -3.46 30.28
CA THR A 40 -7.92 -2.13 30.10
C THR A 40 -9.22 -2.10 29.29
N PHE A 41 -9.57 -3.20 28.60
CA PHE A 41 -10.60 -3.24 27.56
C PHE A 41 -10.35 -2.28 26.38
N ASP A 42 -9.08 -1.93 26.15
CA ASP A 42 -8.59 -1.12 25.05
C ASP A 42 -7.26 -1.71 24.55
N VAL A 43 -6.99 -1.61 23.23
CA VAL A 43 -5.72 -2.05 22.66
C VAL A 43 -4.57 -1.13 23.11
N PRO A 44 -3.36 -1.66 23.38
CA PRO A 44 -2.20 -0.86 23.77
C PRO A 44 -1.90 0.27 22.78
N GLN A 45 -1.55 1.45 23.29
CA GLN A 45 -1.29 2.68 22.54
C GLN A 45 0.17 3.15 22.66
N ASP A 46 0.49 4.26 22.00
CA ASP A 46 1.80 4.94 22.12
C ASP A 46 2.21 5.19 23.57
N GLY A 47 3.41 4.74 23.94
CA GLY A 47 4.00 4.95 25.25
C GLY A 47 3.54 3.99 26.35
N ASP A 48 2.66 3.03 26.04
CA ASP A 48 2.23 2.01 27.01
C ASP A 48 3.34 0.97 27.28
N ASP A 49 3.32 0.42 28.50
CA ASP A 49 4.11 -0.73 28.92
C ASP A 49 3.29 -2.01 28.70
N VAL A 50 3.59 -2.77 27.66
CA VAL A 50 2.87 -3.98 27.30
C VAL A 50 3.40 -5.17 28.09
N TYR A 51 2.52 -5.90 28.76
CA TYR A 51 2.86 -7.08 29.56
C TYR A 51 2.06 -8.30 29.12
N ILE A 52 2.74 -9.36 28.68
CA ILE A 52 2.13 -10.58 28.15
C ILE A 52 2.55 -11.77 29.00
N ASP A 53 1.60 -12.30 29.76
CA ASP A 53 1.84 -13.36 30.73
C ASP A 53 0.95 -14.57 30.47
N ASN A 54 1.56 -15.71 30.13
CA ASN A 54 0.85 -16.93 29.73
C ASN A 54 -0.19 -16.68 28.62
N GLY A 55 0.23 -16.03 27.52
CA GLY A 55 -0.63 -15.68 26.37
C GLY A 55 -0.01 -16.02 25.01
N TRP A 56 -0.86 -16.10 23.98
CA TRP A 56 -0.48 -16.43 22.59
C TRP A 56 -0.94 -15.38 21.56
N PRO A 57 -0.63 -14.09 21.73
CA PRO A 57 -1.13 -13.07 20.82
C PRO A 57 -0.44 -13.13 19.45
N ILE A 58 -1.20 -12.79 18.40
CA ILE A 58 -0.74 -12.54 17.05
C ILE A 58 -0.79 -11.03 16.81
N TYR A 59 0.37 -10.44 16.53
CA TYR A 59 0.55 -9.02 16.27
C TYR A 59 0.55 -8.74 14.76
N TYR A 60 -0.46 -8.03 14.26
CA TYR A 60 -0.63 -7.68 12.84
C TYR A 60 -0.13 -6.28 12.48
N GLY A 61 0.50 -5.57 13.43
CA GLY A 61 0.96 -4.20 13.24
C GLY A 61 -0.07 -3.16 13.68
N SER A 62 0.37 -2.22 14.52
CA SER A 62 -0.49 -1.17 15.09
C SER A 62 -0.09 0.26 14.70
N GLY A 63 1.13 0.44 14.18
CA GLY A 63 1.73 1.75 13.93
C GLY A 63 2.10 2.53 15.20
N TYR A 64 1.93 1.94 16.39
CA TYR A 64 2.26 2.55 17.67
C TYR A 64 3.68 2.22 18.14
N TYR A 65 4.25 3.12 18.94
CA TYR A 65 5.55 2.99 19.60
C TYR A 65 5.34 2.72 21.09
N TYR A 66 5.52 1.49 21.52
CA TYR A 66 5.36 1.10 22.93
C TYR A 66 6.53 1.60 23.79
N ASN A 67 6.32 1.85 25.09
CA ASN A 67 7.43 2.20 26.00
C ASN A 67 8.24 0.96 26.39
N SER A 68 7.58 -0.14 26.70
CA SER A 68 8.22 -1.45 26.88
C SER A 68 7.29 -2.57 26.45
N VAL A 69 7.87 -3.73 26.12
CA VAL A 69 7.11 -4.96 25.88
C VAL A 69 7.81 -6.09 26.62
N THR A 70 7.06 -6.80 27.46
CA THR A 70 7.57 -7.91 28.29
C THR A 70 6.75 -9.17 28.07
N ILE A 71 7.42 -10.27 27.69
CA ILE A 71 6.82 -11.56 27.37
C ILE A 71 7.32 -12.60 28.38
N THR A 72 6.42 -13.19 29.19
CA THR A 72 6.79 -14.09 30.31
C THR A 72 5.88 -15.31 30.48
N ASN A 73 6.30 -16.25 31.34
CA ASN A 73 5.53 -17.43 31.78
C ASN A 73 4.91 -18.25 30.63
N ASN A 74 5.76 -18.75 29.72
CA ASN A 74 5.34 -19.59 28.59
C ASN A 74 4.46 -18.89 27.56
N SER A 75 4.43 -17.55 27.56
CA SER A 75 3.85 -16.80 26.46
C SER A 75 4.60 -17.05 25.15
N ASN A 76 3.87 -17.05 24.04
CA ASN A 76 4.43 -17.00 22.69
C ASN A 76 3.76 -15.84 21.93
N VAL A 77 4.55 -14.90 21.43
CA VAL A 77 4.02 -13.81 20.60
C VAL A 77 4.40 -14.07 19.15
N LEU A 78 3.41 -14.21 18.26
CA LEU A 78 3.64 -14.29 16.82
C LEU A 78 3.62 -12.89 16.20
N LEU A 79 4.70 -12.50 15.54
CA LEU A 79 4.78 -11.27 14.75
C LEU A 79 4.45 -11.55 13.29
N GLU A 80 3.45 -10.84 12.78
CA GLU A 80 3.09 -10.74 11.36
C GLU A 80 3.32 -9.31 10.83
N ALA A 81 3.86 -8.41 11.67
CA ALA A 81 4.37 -7.09 11.29
C ALA A 81 5.46 -6.60 12.26
N ASP A 82 6.21 -5.58 11.84
CA ASP A 82 7.25 -4.94 12.65
C ASP A 82 6.71 -4.35 13.97
N LEU A 83 7.39 -4.66 15.07
CA LEU A 83 7.05 -4.20 16.41
C LEU A 83 7.99 -3.07 16.85
N PHE A 84 7.44 -1.90 17.14
CA PHE A 84 8.21 -0.72 17.55
C PHE A 84 8.12 -0.48 19.07
N VAL A 85 9.28 -0.47 19.74
CA VAL A 85 9.43 -0.30 21.18
C VAL A 85 10.47 0.79 21.46
N SER A 86 10.09 1.88 22.11
CA SER A 86 11.01 2.99 22.41
C SER A 86 11.98 2.69 23.56
N GLY A 87 11.62 1.79 24.47
CA GLY A 87 12.42 1.37 25.62
C GLY A 87 12.79 -0.11 25.57
N ASP A 88 12.41 -0.85 26.62
CA ASP A 88 12.90 -2.21 26.85
C ASP A 88 12.00 -3.26 26.19
N PHE A 89 12.60 -4.15 25.39
CA PHE A 89 11.96 -5.37 24.87
C PHE A 89 12.51 -6.59 25.60
N THR A 90 11.65 -7.38 26.26
CA THR A 90 12.07 -8.50 27.11
C THR A 90 11.34 -9.79 26.75
N VAL A 91 12.09 -10.84 26.46
CA VAL A 91 11.59 -12.22 26.34
C VAL A 91 12.14 -13.07 27.48
N GLY A 92 11.25 -13.53 28.34
CA GLY A 92 11.58 -14.31 29.53
C GLY A 92 12.04 -15.74 29.21
N PRO A 93 12.73 -16.44 30.13
CA PRO A 93 13.43 -17.70 29.85
C PRO A 93 12.60 -18.90 29.39
N THR A 94 11.28 -18.84 29.51
CA THR A 94 10.38 -19.91 29.07
C THR A 94 9.41 -19.45 28.00
N SER A 95 9.58 -18.22 27.52
CA SER A 95 8.72 -17.59 26.52
C SER A 95 9.39 -17.56 25.16
N THR A 96 8.56 -17.44 24.14
CA THR A 96 8.97 -17.51 22.74
C THR A 96 8.50 -16.25 22.00
N LEU A 97 9.34 -15.76 21.10
CA LEU A 97 8.94 -14.84 20.06
C LEU A 97 8.88 -15.62 18.75
N SER A 98 7.72 -15.72 18.11
CA SER A 98 7.59 -16.36 16.80
C SER A 98 7.56 -15.32 15.70
N VAL A 99 8.23 -15.59 14.59
CA VAL A 99 8.28 -14.72 13.41
C VAL A 99 8.07 -15.54 12.15
N THR A 100 7.20 -15.07 11.25
CA THR A 100 7.05 -15.66 9.93
C THR A 100 8.10 -15.06 8.98
N VAL A 101 8.83 -15.91 8.26
CA VAL A 101 9.85 -15.51 7.30
C VAL A 101 9.47 -15.99 5.91
N ALA A 102 9.52 -15.06 4.94
CA ALA A 102 9.19 -15.31 3.53
C ALA A 102 10.32 -14.96 2.55
N GLY A 103 11.50 -14.59 3.05
CA GLY A 103 12.65 -14.09 2.27
C GLY A 103 13.80 -13.64 3.17
N GLU A 104 14.98 -13.42 2.58
CA GLU A 104 16.20 -13.01 3.30
C GLU A 104 16.28 -11.50 3.57
N ASP A 105 15.66 -10.66 2.74
CA ASP A 105 15.66 -9.22 2.97
C ASP A 105 14.66 -8.83 4.07
N GLU A 106 14.94 -7.75 4.79
CA GLU A 106 14.12 -7.23 5.90
C GLU A 106 12.66 -6.96 5.51
N ASP A 107 12.38 -6.76 4.22
CA ASP A 107 11.01 -6.57 3.70
C ASP A 107 10.15 -7.86 3.74
N TYR A 108 10.76 -9.03 3.99
CA TYR A 108 10.09 -10.35 3.94
C TYR A 108 9.90 -11.02 5.30
N TYR A 109 10.20 -10.33 6.39
CA TYR A 109 9.95 -10.83 7.74
C TYR A 109 9.74 -9.68 8.72
N SER A 110 9.11 -9.99 9.85
CA SER A 110 8.87 -9.00 10.90
C SER A 110 10.04 -8.91 11.87
N SER A 111 10.39 -7.69 12.25
CA SER A 111 11.46 -7.40 13.22
C SER A 111 10.95 -6.60 14.42
N VAL A 112 11.67 -6.71 15.53
CA VAL A 112 11.46 -5.87 16.71
C VAL A 112 12.48 -4.75 16.72
N TYR A 113 12.01 -3.51 16.63
CA TYR A 113 12.85 -2.31 16.79
C TYR A 113 12.71 -1.79 18.22
N CYS A 114 13.77 -1.89 19.01
CA CYS A 114 13.74 -1.57 20.44
C CYS A 114 14.88 -0.66 20.89
N GLY A 115 14.70 0.02 22.02
CA GLY A 115 15.78 0.78 22.68
C GLY A 115 16.83 -0.15 23.26
N THR A 116 16.41 -1.04 24.16
CA THR A 116 17.25 -2.07 24.77
C THR A 116 16.54 -3.42 24.72
N TYR A 117 17.25 -4.50 24.40
CA TYR A 117 16.68 -5.85 24.41
C TYR A 117 17.24 -6.74 25.54
N TYR A 118 16.36 -7.58 26.08
CA TYR A 118 16.65 -8.60 27.08
C TYR A 118 16.11 -9.95 26.60
N MET A 119 16.91 -10.66 25.79
CA MET A 119 16.53 -11.95 25.22
C MET A 119 17.04 -13.10 26.08
N ASN A 120 16.17 -13.67 26.91
CA ASN A 120 16.51 -14.83 27.73
C ASN A 120 15.69 -16.08 27.38
N GLY A 121 14.63 -15.92 26.58
CA GLY A 121 13.84 -17.02 26.03
C GLY A 121 14.26 -17.41 24.62
N ASP A 122 13.29 -17.86 23.85
CA ASP A 122 13.48 -18.47 22.54
C ASP A 122 12.91 -17.61 21.39
N VAL A 123 13.36 -17.88 20.17
CA VAL A 123 12.79 -17.29 18.95
C VAL A 123 12.46 -18.42 17.98
N ASP A 124 11.18 -18.58 17.66
CA ASP A 124 10.74 -19.56 16.66
C ASP A 124 10.66 -18.86 15.29
N ILE A 125 11.50 -19.28 14.34
CA ILE A 125 11.40 -18.85 12.94
C ILE A 125 10.50 -19.81 12.16
N LEU A 126 9.42 -19.29 11.59
CA LEU A 126 8.44 -20.05 10.81
C LEU A 126 8.70 -19.87 9.31
N PHE A 127 9.25 -20.88 8.66
CA PHE A 127 9.46 -20.90 7.21
C PHE A 127 8.20 -21.38 6.50
N SER A 128 7.24 -20.47 6.33
CA SER A 128 5.96 -20.77 5.67
C SER A 128 6.07 -20.56 4.17
N THR A 129 5.97 -21.62 3.37
CA THR A 129 6.03 -21.57 1.88
C THR A 129 7.31 -20.95 1.30
N TYR A 130 8.36 -20.92 2.11
CA TYR A 130 9.68 -20.40 1.80
C TYR A 130 10.71 -21.44 2.27
N VAL A 131 11.79 -21.59 1.51
CA VAL A 131 12.92 -22.45 1.89
C VAL A 131 14.20 -21.60 1.95
N PRO A 132 14.89 -21.52 3.10
CA PRO A 132 16.10 -20.73 3.21
C PRO A 132 17.30 -21.41 2.54
N THR A 133 18.40 -20.69 2.37
CA THR A 133 19.70 -21.26 1.97
C THR A 133 20.67 -21.32 3.17
N ILE A 134 21.69 -22.17 3.09
CA ILE A 134 22.76 -22.15 4.11
C ILE A 134 23.51 -20.81 3.98
N GLY A 135 23.56 -20.07 5.07
CA GLY A 135 24.10 -18.71 5.13
C GLY A 135 23.04 -17.61 5.05
N SER A 136 21.74 -17.90 4.91
CA SER A 136 20.68 -16.90 5.09
C SER A 136 20.76 -16.28 6.49
N ASN A 137 20.55 -14.97 6.60
CA ASN A 137 20.65 -14.24 7.87
C ASN A 137 19.34 -13.46 8.15
N TYR A 138 18.88 -13.46 9.40
CA TYR A 138 17.66 -12.78 9.83
C TYR A 138 17.90 -11.92 11.07
N ASP A 139 17.70 -10.61 10.94
CA ASP A 139 17.89 -9.63 12.02
C ASP A 139 16.58 -9.39 12.78
N ILE A 140 16.17 -10.39 13.56
CA ILE A 140 14.84 -10.43 14.20
C ILE A 140 14.65 -9.34 15.26
N ILE A 141 15.72 -8.95 15.96
CA ILE A 141 15.67 -7.91 16.99
C ILE A 141 16.76 -6.89 16.72
N GLN A 142 16.38 -5.63 16.67
CA GLN A 142 17.29 -4.50 16.50
C GLN A 142 17.17 -3.57 17.71
N GLY A 143 18.28 -3.39 18.44
CA GLY A 143 18.31 -2.59 19.66
C GLY A 143 19.59 -2.77 20.46
N SER A 144 19.77 -1.98 21.52
CA SER A 144 20.98 -2.08 22.34
C SER A 144 20.95 -3.32 23.24
N LEU A 145 22.07 -4.03 23.36
CA LEU A 145 22.16 -5.21 24.23
C LEU A 145 21.97 -4.85 25.72
N GLY A 146 20.90 -5.35 26.33
CA GLY A 146 20.71 -5.39 27.79
C GLY A 146 21.18 -6.72 28.38
N SER A 147 20.58 -7.82 27.95
CA SER A 147 21.03 -9.18 28.26
C SER A 147 20.69 -10.15 27.13
N CYS A 148 21.54 -11.14 26.89
CA CYS A 148 21.23 -12.24 26.00
C CYS A 148 21.62 -13.57 26.64
N GLY A 149 20.61 -14.37 26.97
CA GLY A 149 20.72 -15.72 27.53
C GLY A 149 20.33 -16.82 26.55
N SER A 150 19.93 -16.48 25.32
CA SER A 150 19.59 -17.43 24.26
C SER A 150 20.76 -18.38 23.95
N SER A 151 20.46 -19.60 23.54
CA SER A 151 21.47 -20.57 23.10
C SER A 151 22.23 -20.04 21.88
N SER A 152 23.49 -20.43 21.71
CA SER A 152 24.29 -20.07 20.53
C SER A 152 23.85 -20.78 19.25
N SER A 153 22.94 -21.75 19.39
CA SER A 153 22.35 -22.51 18.31
C SER A 153 20.87 -22.72 18.61
N ASP A 154 20.06 -22.67 17.58
CA ASP A 154 18.63 -22.89 17.65
C ASP A 154 18.20 -23.91 16.58
N PHE A 155 17.21 -24.74 16.90
CA PHE A 155 16.75 -25.83 16.04
C PHE A 155 15.28 -25.63 15.71
N ILE A 156 15.02 -25.43 14.42
CA ILE A 156 13.68 -25.28 13.87
C ILE A 156 13.18 -26.66 13.41
N PRO A 157 12.21 -27.26 14.11
CA PRO A 157 11.67 -28.56 13.74
C PRO A 157 10.79 -28.47 12.50
N GLU A 158 10.59 -29.61 11.82
CA GLU A 158 9.73 -29.71 10.64
C GLU A 158 8.29 -29.21 10.88
N SER A 159 7.74 -29.24 12.10
CA SER A 159 6.39 -28.70 12.33
C SER A 159 6.25 -27.19 12.05
N GLN A 160 7.37 -26.47 11.95
CA GLN A 160 7.45 -25.04 11.65
C GLN A 160 7.95 -24.75 10.22
N ALA A 161 8.18 -25.80 9.43
CA ALA A 161 8.69 -25.73 8.06
C ALA A 161 7.94 -26.74 7.17
N SER A 162 8.02 -26.61 5.85
CA SER A 162 7.37 -27.58 4.94
C SER A 162 8.35 -28.64 4.48
N GLY A 163 8.57 -29.67 5.31
CA GLY A 163 9.29 -30.90 4.93
C GLY A 163 10.81 -30.92 5.19
N PHE A 164 11.32 -30.00 6.01
CA PHE A 164 12.73 -29.93 6.40
C PHE A 164 12.90 -29.40 7.83
N GLU A 165 14.06 -29.66 8.41
CA GLU A 165 14.52 -29.09 9.68
C GLU A 165 15.67 -28.12 9.42
N THR A 166 15.80 -27.08 10.24
CA THR A 166 16.87 -26.08 10.09
C THR A 166 17.62 -25.90 11.40
N THR A 167 18.95 -25.76 11.34
CA THR A 167 19.77 -25.33 12.49
C THR A 167 20.28 -23.91 12.27
N LEU A 168 20.01 -23.03 13.22
CA LEU A 168 20.40 -21.62 13.19
C LEU A 168 21.56 -21.39 14.17
N ALA A 169 22.57 -20.60 13.78
CA ALA A 169 23.48 -19.96 14.72
C ALA A 169 22.85 -18.66 15.22
N VAL A 170 22.95 -18.41 16.52
CA VAL A 170 22.35 -17.23 17.15
C VAL A 170 23.46 -16.27 17.60
N PHE A 171 23.40 -15.04 17.10
CA PHE A 171 24.36 -13.98 17.40
C PHE A 171 23.71 -12.85 18.19
N CYS A 172 24.01 -12.80 19.48
CA CYS A 172 23.68 -11.66 20.33
C CYS A 172 24.72 -10.55 20.14
N LEU A 173 24.40 -9.56 19.31
CA LEU A 173 25.25 -8.43 18.96
C LEU A 173 24.95 -7.21 19.84
N PHE A 174 25.84 -6.23 19.91
CA PHE A 174 25.52 -5.00 20.67
C PHE A 174 24.32 -4.23 20.10
N SER A 175 23.99 -4.46 18.82
CA SER A 175 22.94 -3.78 18.05
C SER A 175 21.70 -4.63 17.78
N GLY A 176 21.65 -5.89 18.21
CA GLY A 176 20.52 -6.76 17.91
C GLY A 176 20.77 -8.25 18.11
N VAL A 177 19.79 -9.07 17.76
CA VAL A 177 19.90 -10.54 17.70
C VAL A 177 19.71 -10.99 16.26
N ASN A 178 20.73 -11.64 15.74
CA ASN A 178 20.78 -12.16 14.37
C ASN A 178 20.76 -13.70 14.39
N TYR A 179 20.10 -14.29 13.40
CA TYR A 179 19.99 -15.74 13.19
C TYR A 179 20.55 -16.10 11.82
N GLU A 180 21.56 -16.97 11.78
CA GLU A 180 22.16 -17.46 10.53
C GLU A 180 21.83 -18.93 10.31
N VAL A 181 21.35 -19.29 9.11
CA VAL A 181 21.10 -20.69 8.75
C VAL A 181 22.42 -21.43 8.55
N THR A 182 22.69 -22.42 9.39
CA THR A 182 23.95 -23.18 9.36
C THR A 182 23.82 -24.59 8.78
N ASP A 183 22.62 -25.16 8.85
CA ASP A 183 22.34 -26.50 8.34
C ASP A 183 20.86 -26.64 7.98
N ILE A 184 20.59 -27.43 6.93
CA ILE A 184 19.24 -27.77 6.47
C ILE A 184 19.20 -29.28 6.25
N ASN A 185 18.25 -29.94 6.90
CA ASN A 185 18.05 -31.39 6.79
C ASN A 185 16.67 -31.65 6.19
N TYR A 186 16.62 -32.13 4.94
CA TYR A 186 15.37 -32.52 4.29
C TYR A 186 14.86 -33.82 4.90
N THR A 187 13.70 -33.76 5.56
CA THR A 187 13.16 -34.89 6.34
C THR A 187 12.14 -35.68 5.52
N THR A 188 10.98 -35.08 5.28
CA THR A 188 9.89 -35.69 4.50
C THR A 188 9.81 -35.15 3.08
N ALA A 189 10.52 -34.05 2.79
CA ALA A 189 10.62 -33.53 1.44
C ALA A 189 11.51 -34.41 0.55
N VAL A 190 11.16 -34.46 -0.73
CA VAL A 190 12.03 -34.95 -1.80
C VAL A 190 12.74 -33.73 -2.37
N SER A 191 14.06 -33.67 -2.23
CA SER A 191 14.85 -32.52 -2.66
C SER A 191 15.50 -32.77 -4.01
N TRP A 192 15.61 -31.73 -4.83
CA TRP A 192 16.36 -31.79 -6.07
C TRP A 192 17.86 -31.68 -5.77
N ASP A 193 18.62 -32.69 -6.15
CA ASP A 193 20.07 -32.75 -5.97
C ASP A 193 20.87 -32.66 -7.29
N GLY A 194 20.18 -32.84 -8.43
CA GLY A 194 20.73 -32.64 -9.77
C GLY A 194 21.84 -33.62 -10.17
N GLU A 195 22.02 -34.75 -9.48
CA GLU A 195 23.21 -35.61 -9.67
C GLU A 195 23.35 -36.18 -11.09
N ALA A 196 22.27 -36.29 -11.86
CA ALA A 196 22.35 -36.74 -13.25
C ALA A 196 22.81 -35.63 -14.23
N GLY A 197 22.70 -34.36 -13.84
CA GLY A 197 23.20 -33.21 -14.58
C GLY A 197 22.50 -32.90 -15.90
N ASP A 198 21.24 -33.32 -16.05
CA ASP A 198 20.42 -33.10 -17.25
C ASP A 198 19.23 -32.14 -17.07
N GLY A 199 18.94 -31.71 -15.82
CA GLY A 199 17.82 -30.82 -15.52
C GLY A 199 16.44 -31.47 -15.65
N ASP A 200 16.34 -32.77 -15.97
CA ASP A 200 15.07 -33.42 -16.26
C ASP A 200 14.38 -33.91 -14.97
N TRP A 201 13.21 -33.34 -14.66
CA TRP A 201 12.34 -33.76 -13.55
C TRP A 201 12.09 -35.28 -13.56
N SER A 202 12.00 -35.87 -14.75
CA SER A 202 11.65 -37.27 -14.94
C SER A 202 12.81 -38.24 -14.72
N ASN A 203 14.04 -37.75 -14.50
CA ASN A 203 15.17 -38.59 -14.20
C ASN A 203 15.24 -38.86 -12.69
N PRO A 204 15.03 -40.12 -12.22
CA PRO A 204 15.05 -40.44 -10.79
C PRO A 204 16.38 -40.12 -10.09
N ALA A 205 17.46 -39.96 -10.86
CA ALA A 205 18.80 -39.68 -10.36
C ALA A 205 19.08 -38.20 -10.09
N ASN A 206 18.09 -37.30 -10.26
CA ASN A 206 18.21 -35.89 -9.88
C ASN A 206 17.50 -35.56 -8.55
N TRP A 207 17.05 -36.59 -7.83
CA TRP A 207 16.27 -36.43 -6.62
C TRP A 207 16.96 -37.13 -5.46
N ASP A 208 16.93 -36.50 -4.28
CA ASP A 208 17.28 -37.10 -3.01
C ASP A 208 16.03 -37.22 -2.11
N PRO A 209 15.60 -38.44 -1.74
CA PRO A 209 16.16 -39.72 -2.17
C PRO A 209 15.86 -40.05 -3.64
N ASN A 210 16.77 -40.79 -4.28
CA ASN A 210 16.64 -41.24 -5.68
C ASN A 210 15.24 -41.82 -5.98
N GLY A 211 14.47 -41.11 -6.81
CA GLY A 211 13.08 -41.42 -7.13
C GLY A 211 12.33 -40.20 -7.67
N ILE A 212 11.43 -40.41 -8.62
CA ILE A 212 10.59 -39.31 -9.13
C ILE A 212 9.54 -38.96 -8.04
N PRO A 213 9.37 -37.68 -7.68
CA PRO A 213 8.34 -37.25 -6.74
C PRO A 213 6.93 -37.69 -7.16
N THR A 214 6.11 -37.99 -6.18
CA THR A 214 4.72 -38.45 -6.32
C THR A 214 3.73 -37.38 -5.83
N ALA A 215 2.43 -37.62 -6.06
CA ALA A 215 1.34 -36.72 -5.65
C ALA A 215 1.27 -36.42 -4.13
N ASN A 216 1.97 -37.18 -3.28
CA ASN A 216 1.99 -36.97 -1.83
C ASN A 216 3.23 -36.21 -1.35
N ASP A 217 4.23 -36.03 -2.20
CA ASP A 217 5.54 -35.54 -1.81
C ASP A 217 5.59 -34.01 -1.82
N VAL A 218 6.24 -33.46 -0.80
CA VAL A 218 6.69 -32.06 -0.79
C VAL A 218 8.00 -32.02 -1.54
N VAL A 219 8.08 -31.21 -2.58
CA VAL A 219 9.28 -31.06 -3.40
C VAL A 219 10.00 -29.78 -3.05
N ILE A 220 11.32 -29.84 -2.90
CA ILE A 220 12.16 -28.67 -2.64
C ILE A 220 13.23 -28.57 -3.73
N LEU A 221 13.27 -27.43 -4.41
CA LEU A 221 14.32 -27.05 -5.36
C LEU A 221 15.14 -25.96 -4.70
N ASN A 222 16.29 -26.29 -4.11
CA ASN A 222 17.07 -25.33 -3.30
C ASN A 222 18.58 -25.52 -3.49
N ASN A 223 18.99 -25.74 -4.74
CA ASN A 223 20.38 -25.99 -5.13
C ASN A 223 20.89 -25.04 -6.22
N GLN A 224 20.12 -23.98 -6.55
CA GLN A 224 20.47 -22.97 -7.56
C GLN A 224 20.62 -23.54 -8.97
N GLU A 225 19.81 -24.54 -9.31
CA GLU A 225 19.77 -25.16 -10.63
C GLU A 225 18.42 -24.95 -11.33
N THR A 226 18.42 -25.26 -12.63
CA THR A 226 17.24 -25.21 -13.49
C THR A 226 16.63 -26.60 -13.65
N VAL A 227 15.33 -26.71 -13.41
CA VAL A 227 14.56 -27.96 -13.47
C VAL A 227 13.46 -27.87 -14.53
N TYR A 228 13.35 -28.88 -15.39
CA TYR A 228 12.36 -28.95 -16.47
C TYR A 228 11.38 -30.09 -16.24
N THR A 229 10.08 -29.79 -16.18
CA THR A 229 9.03 -30.81 -16.12
C THR A 229 8.78 -31.44 -17.49
N ASN A 230 8.07 -32.58 -17.51
CA ASN A 230 7.83 -33.31 -18.75
C ASN A 230 6.86 -32.56 -19.68
N SER A 231 7.34 -32.18 -20.87
CA SER A 231 6.57 -31.44 -21.88
C SER A 231 5.31 -32.14 -22.43
N SER A 232 5.14 -33.44 -22.15
CA SER A 232 3.99 -34.24 -22.62
C SER A 232 3.27 -35.02 -21.51
N GLY A 233 3.75 -34.87 -20.28
CA GLY A 233 3.26 -35.59 -19.11
C GLY A 233 2.37 -34.73 -18.21
N VAL A 234 1.80 -35.40 -17.20
CA VAL A 234 1.21 -34.74 -16.04
C VAL A 234 2.17 -34.94 -14.87
N THR A 235 2.69 -33.85 -14.32
CA THR A 235 3.46 -33.89 -13.07
C THR A 235 2.48 -33.79 -11.90
N GLN A 236 2.51 -34.76 -10.98
CA GLN A 236 1.65 -34.77 -9.79
C GLN A 236 2.51 -34.66 -8.54
N VAL A 237 2.25 -33.65 -7.71
CA VAL A 237 2.97 -33.40 -6.46
C VAL A 237 2.06 -32.80 -5.40
N LYS A 238 2.42 -32.92 -4.12
CA LYS A 238 1.62 -32.27 -3.06
C LYS A 238 1.88 -30.76 -3.03
N GLN A 239 3.15 -30.37 -3.02
CA GLN A 239 3.63 -29.00 -2.86
C GLN A 239 5.01 -28.88 -3.51
N ILE A 240 5.35 -27.70 -4.03
CA ILE A 240 6.69 -27.37 -4.50
C ILE A 240 7.17 -26.10 -3.79
N LEU A 241 8.40 -26.11 -3.30
CA LEU A 241 9.12 -24.90 -2.88
C LEU A 241 10.31 -24.67 -3.82
N VAL A 242 10.34 -23.52 -4.46
CA VAL A 242 11.44 -23.07 -5.31
C VAL A 242 12.25 -22.04 -4.53
N GLY A 243 13.39 -22.49 -4.04
CA GLY A 243 14.36 -21.72 -3.28
C GLY A 243 15.13 -20.71 -4.13
N ASP A 244 15.81 -19.78 -3.47
CA ASP A 244 16.50 -18.67 -4.12
C ASP A 244 17.50 -19.13 -5.18
N TYR A 245 17.54 -18.38 -6.28
CA TYR A 245 18.35 -18.64 -7.47
C TYR A 245 18.10 -19.99 -8.17
N SER A 246 17.04 -20.72 -7.79
CA SER A 246 16.59 -21.92 -8.47
C SER A 246 15.49 -21.59 -9.49
N GLU A 247 15.42 -22.39 -10.55
CA GLU A 247 14.47 -22.17 -11.65
C GLU A 247 13.63 -23.43 -11.90
N LEU A 248 12.31 -23.25 -12.05
CA LEU A 248 11.40 -24.33 -12.44
C LEU A 248 10.69 -24.00 -13.75
N HIS A 249 10.87 -24.84 -14.77
CA HIS A 249 10.15 -24.76 -16.04
C HIS A 249 9.02 -25.80 -16.08
N ILE A 250 7.78 -25.34 -16.03
CA ILE A 250 6.58 -26.14 -16.20
C ILE A 250 6.23 -26.23 -17.69
N GLN A 251 6.57 -27.35 -18.32
CA GLN A 251 6.44 -27.55 -19.78
C GLN A 251 5.20 -28.37 -20.17
N GLY A 252 4.57 -29.02 -19.21
CA GLY A 252 3.35 -29.84 -19.36
C GLY A 252 2.38 -29.61 -18.21
N SER A 253 1.29 -30.38 -18.15
CA SER A 253 0.27 -30.19 -17.11
C SER A 253 0.80 -30.54 -15.73
N MET A 254 0.32 -29.84 -14.71
CA MET A 254 0.68 -30.09 -13.32
C MET A 254 -0.56 -30.15 -12.45
N GLU A 255 -0.64 -31.20 -11.64
CA GLU A 255 -1.69 -31.41 -10.65
C GLU A 255 -1.09 -31.26 -9.25
N LEU A 256 -1.61 -30.32 -8.46
CA LEU A 256 -1.13 -30.03 -7.12
C LEU A 256 -2.21 -30.22 -6.06
N LEU A 257 -1.81 -30.65 -4.87
CA LEU A 257 -2.70 -30.63 -3.70
C LEU A 257 -2.72 -29.26 -3.02
N SER A 258 -1.57 -28.59 -2.95
CA SER A 258 -1.40 -27.35 -2.19
C SER A 258 -0.71 -26.29 -3.04
N VAL A 259 0.45 -25.78 -2.62
CA VAL A 259 1.06 -24.56 -3.14
C VAL A 259 2.33 -24.82 -3.95
N ILE A 260 2.60 -23.96 -4.94
CA ILE A 260 3.95 -23.73 -5.45
C ILE A 260 4.45 -22.43 -4.80
N GLY A 261 5.36 -22.51 -3.83
CA GLY A 261 6.00 -21.35 -3.23
C GLY A 261 7.23 -20.96 -4.04
N VAL A 262 7.30 -19.71 -4.50
CA VAL A 262 8.44 -19.16 -5.25
C VAL A 262 9.10 -18.10 -4.38
N ASN A 263 10.34 -18.37 -3.92
CA ASN A 263 11.13 -17.44 -3.12
C ASN A 263 11.42 -16.13 -3.89
N PRO A 264 11.80 -15.03 -3.19
CA PRO A 264 12.06 -13.73 -3.80
C PRO A 264 13.08 -13.72 -4.95
N TYR A 265 14.11 -14.56 -4.89
CA TYR A 265 15.14 -14.65 -5.93
C TYR A 265 15.02 -15.91 -6.80
N ALA A 266 13.90 -16.62 -6.71
CA ALA A 266 13.59 -17.77 -7.55
C ALA A 266 12.80 -17.38 -8.81
N TYR A 267 12.82 -18.25 -9.82
CA TYR A 267 12.04 -18.07 -11.05
C TYR A 267 11.19 -19.31 -11.39
N LEU A 268 9.93 -19.06 -11.74
CA LEU A 268 8.99 -20.05 -12.26
C LEU A 268 8.62 -19.68 -13.70
N TYR A 269 8.86 -20.60 -14.64
CA TYR A 269 8.48 -20.46 -16.04
C TYR A 269 7.31 -21.39 -16.33
N TRP A 270 6.13 -20.84 -16.58
CA TRP A 270 4.99 -21.60 -17.07
C TRP A 270 4.98 -21.54 -18.60
N GLU A 271 5.47 -22.61 -19.22
CA GLU A 271 5.67 -22.71 -20.67
C GLU A 271 4.58 -23.57 -21.33
N GLY A 272 3.81 -24.34 -20.54
CA GLY A 272 2.81 -25.23 -21.09
C GLY A 272 1.91 -25.94 -20.11
N GLY A 273 0.82 -26.48 -20.64
CA GLY A 273 -0.11 -27.36 -19.93
C GLY A 273 -1.04 -26.66 -18.96
N SER A 274 -1.91 -27.46 -18.35
CA SER A 274 -2.89 -27.00 -17.36
C SER A 274 -2.32 -27.08 -15.95
N LEU A 275 -2.60 -26.08 -15.11
CA LEU A 275 -2.39 -26.14 -13.66
C LEU A 275 -3.73 -26.43 -13.00
N LEU A 276 -3.81 -27.53 -12.25
CA LEU A 276 -5.06 -28.02 -11.65
C LEU A 276 -4.87 -28.37 -10.18
N LYS A 277 -5.93 -28.20 -9.38
CA LYS A 277 -5.98 -28.73 -8.01
C LYS A 277 -6.47 -30.17 -7.98
N THR A 278 -5.96 -30.96 -7.04
CA THR A 278 -6.35 -32.38 -6.86
C THR A 278 -7.43 -32.59 -5.80
N ASP A 279 -7.59 -31.66 -4.85
CA ASP A 279 -8.64 -31.72 -3.82
C ASP A 279 -9.47 -30.42 -3.82
N PRO A 280 -10.81 -30.50 -3.99
CA PRO A 280 -11.67 -29.32 -3.99
C PRO A 280 -11.74 -28.57 -2.66
N ASN A 281 -11.34 -29.20 -1.55
CA ASN A 281 -11.37 -28.62 -0.22
C ASN A 281 -10.05 -27.98 0.20
N VAL A 282 -8.98 -28.16 -0.59
CA VAL A 282 -7.67 -27.54 -0.35
C VAL A 282 -7.48 -26.42 -1.35
N GLN A 283 -7.01 -25.28 -0.86
CA GLN A 283 -6.65 -24.17 -1.74
C GLN A 283 -5.31 -24.52 -2.41
N SER A 284 -5.29 -24.44 -3.74
CA SER A 284 -4.09 -24.71 -4.52
C SER A 284 -3.78 -23.53 -5.44
N PHE A 285 -2.54 -23.05 -5.38
CA PHE A 285 -2.13 -21.85 -6.09
C PHE A 285 -0.60 -21.76 -6.21
N ILE A 286 -0.15 -20.96 -7.15
CA ILE A 286 1.20 -20.41 -7.12
C ILE A 286 1.22 -19.23 -6.15
N LEU A 287 2.13 -19.25 -5.18
CA LEU A 287 2.45 -18.14 -4.32
C LEU A 287 3.78 -17.54 -4.80
N ASN A 288 3.68 -16.50 -5.62
CA ASN A 288 4.83 -15.87 -6.25
C ASN A 288 5.33 -14.67 -5.42
N ARG A 289 6.58 -14.77 -4.93
CA ARG A 289 7.34 -13.66 -4.35
C ARG A 289 8.57 -13.28 -5.18
N GLY A 290 8.99 -14.15 -6.09
CA GLY A 290 10.06 -13.90 -7.05
C GLY A 290 9.55 -13.65 -8.46
N GLY A 291 10.17 -14.29 -9.45
CA GLY A 291 9.78 -14.18 -10.85
C GLY A 291 8.80 -15.28 -11.29
N LEU A 292 7.71 -14.88 -11.96
CA LEU A 292 6.84 -15.80 -12.71
C LEU A 292 6.75 -15.35 -14.16
N GLU A 293 7.20 -16.19 -15.09
CA GLU A 293 7.02 -15.98 -16.52
C GLU A 293 5.90 -16.87 -17.06
N ILE A 294 4.86 -16.27 -17.61
CA ILE A 294 3.87 -16.95 -18.46
C ILE A 294 4.41 -16.90 -19.89
N GLY A 295 5.27 -17.86 -20.18
CA GLY A 295 6.18 -17.86 -21.32
C GLY A 295 5.61 -18.54 -22.57
N TYR A 296 6.40 -18.50 -23.64
CA TYR A 296 6.05 -19.17 -24.90
C TYR A 296 6.06 -20.69 -24.75
N GLY A 297 5.17 -21.37 -25.46
CA GLY A 297 5.24 -22.82 -25.56
C GLY A 297 3.90 -23.45 -25.94
N SER A 298 3.45 -24.42 -25.16
CA SER A 298 2.11 -24.98 -25.33
C SER A 298 1.06 -24.10 -24.64
N PHE A 299 -0.20 -24.33 -24.97
CA PHE A 299 -1.29 -23.53 -24.42
C PHE A 299 -1.45 -23.80 -22.92
N LYS A 300 -1.74 -22.74 -22.17
CA LYS A 300 -1.71 -22.70 -20.71
C LYS A 300 -3.11 -22.46 -20.15
N THR A 301 -3.54 -23.26 -19.18
CA THR A 301 -4.85 -23.08 -18.54
C THR A 301 -4.80 -23.21 -17.02
N LEU A 302 -5.53 -22.34 -16.31
CA LEU A 302 -5.84 -22.53 -14.89
C LEU A 302 -7.20 -23.22 -14.78
N GLU A 303 -7.21 -24.42 -14.21
CA GLU A 303 -8.40 -25.27 -14.10
C GLU A 303 -8.75 -25.54 -12.64
N ASP A 304 -9.98 -25.99 -12.43
CA ASP A 304 -10.45 -26.51 -11.15
C ASP A 304 -10.12 -25.58 -9.96
N GLY A 305 -10.31 -24.28 -10.03
CA GLY A 305 -10.01 -23.40 -8.87
C GLY A 305 -8.54 -23.20 -8.55
N PHE A 306 -7.60 -23.65 -9.39
CA PHE A 306 -6.18 -23.36 -9.20
C PHE A 306 -5.90 -21.88 -9.42
N GLY A 307 -5.08 -21.29 -8.54
CA GLY A 307 -4.83 -19.86 -8.51
C GLY A 307 -3.40 -19.43 -8.82
N ILE A 308 -3.25 -18.15 -9.13
CA ILE A 308 -1.97 -17.42 -9.04
C ILE A 308 -2.16 -16.29 -8.03
N SER A 309 -1.31 -16.26 -7.01
CA SER A 309 -1.19 -15.20 -6.01
C SER A 309 0.17 -14.54 -6.17
N ASN A 310 0.20 -13.29 -6.62
CA ASN A 310 1.41 -12.50 -6.76
C ASN A 310 1.48 -11.45 -5.66
N GLN A 311 2.48 -11.52 -4.80
CA GLN A 311 2.60 -10.68 -3.60
C GLN A 311 4.06 -10.52 -3.18
N ASP A 312 4.32 -9.71 -2.14
CA ASP A 312 5.63 -9.52 -1.54
C ASP A 312 6.70 -9.18 -2.60
N TYR A 313 6.43 -8.17 -3.44
CA TYR A 313 7.29 -7.73 -4.54
C TYR A 313 7.47 -8.74 -5.69
N GLY A 314 6.69 -9.82 -5.71
CA GLY A 314 6.65 -10.77 -6.82
C GLY A 314 6.36 -10.09 -8.16
N TYR A 315 7.05 -10.56 -9.19
CA TYR A 315 7.03 -10.00 -10.54
C TYR A 315 6.56 -11.05 -11.55
N VAL A 316 5.42 -10.78 -12.19
CA VAL A 316 4.85 -11.64 -13.25
C VAL A 316 5.08 -11.00 -14.61
N VAL A 317 5.58 -11.76 -15.57
CA VAL A 317 5.66 -11.35 -16.98
C VAL A 317 4.84 -12.27 -17.86
N ILE A 318 4.00 -11.69 -18.73
CA ILE A 318 3.10 -12.42 -19.61
C ILE A 318 3.54 -12.19 -21.05
N TYR A 319 4.07 -13.24 -21.69
CA TYR A 319 4.53 -13.22 -23.08
C TYR A 319 3.58 -13.92 -24.05
N ASP A 320 2.73 -14.82 -23.56
CA ASP A 320 1.89 -15.66 -24.40
C ASP A 320 0.46 -15.82 -23.84
N ASP A 321 -0.44 -16.33 -24.67
CA ASP A 321 -1.84 -16.53 -24.32
C ASP A 321 -2.00 -17.56 -23.18
N PHE A 322 -2.97 -17.35 -22.30
CA PHE A 322 -3.43 -18.35 -21.35
C PHE A 322 -4.89 -18.15 -20.96
N ASN A 323 -5.53 -19.23 -20.53
CA ASN A 323 -6.92 -19.20 -20.07
C ASN A 323 -7.04 -19.33 -18.55
N ILE A 324 -7.97 -18.58 -17.97
CA ILE A 324 -8.46 -18.75 -16.60
C ILE A 324 -9.84 -19.40 -16.68
N ASN A 325 -9.91 -20.73 -16.72
CA ASN A 325 -11.16 -21.47 -16.96
C ASN A 325 -11.99 -21.62 -15.69
N ASP A 326 -11.45 -22.23 -14.64
CA ASP A 326 -12.10 -22.26 -13.33
C ASP A 326 -11.19 -21.69 -12.24
N GLY A 327 -10.17 -20.92 -12.61
CA GLY A 327 -9.14 -20.41 -11.72
C GLY A 327 -9.31 -18.95 -11.28
N TYR A 328 -8.26 -18.43 -10.68
CA TYR A 328 -8.13 -17.01 -10.34
C TYR A 328 -6.69 -16.53 -10.49
N PHE A 329 -6.55 -15.25 -10.81
CA PHE A 329 -5.28 -14.53 -10.77
C PHE A 329 -5.46 -13.31 -9.86
N THR A 330 -4.65 -13.19 -8.80
CA THR A 330 -4.66 -12.03 -7.91
C THR A 330 -3.26 -11.44 -7.81
N ASN A 331 -3.13 -10.17 -8.19
CA ASN A 331 -1.96 -9.34 -7.91
C ASN A 331 -2.23 -8.49 -6.67
N TYR A 332 -1.51 -8.73 -5.58
CA TYR A 332 -1.64 -7.98 -4.32
C TYR A 332 -0.88 -6.65 -4.38
N SER A 333 -1.05 -5.80 -3.37
CA SER A 333 -0.62 -4.38 -3.38
C SER A 333 0.86 -4.14 -3.67
N THR A 334 1.74 -5.06 -3.28
CA THR A 334 3.20 -4.98 -3.52
C THR A 334 3.63 -5.72 -4.80
N GLY A 335 2.72 -6.47 -5.43
CA GLY A 335 3.01 -7.27 -6.61
C GLY A 335 2.97 -6.48 -7.92
N TYR A 336 3.76 -6.95 -8.87
CA TYR A 336 3.89 -6.38 -10.21
C TYR A 336 3.51 -7.39 -11.29
N VAL A 337 2.75 -6.95 -12.29
CA VAL A 337 2.38 -7.76 -13.46
C VAL A 337 2.65 -6.98 -14.74
N ASP A 338 3.43 -7.53 -15.66
CA ASP A 338 3.71 -6.89 -16.95
C ASP A 338 3.27 -7.77 -18.12
N ILE A 339 2.40 -7.23 -18.98
CA ILE A 339 2.01 -7.87 -20.24
C ILE A 339 2.91 -7.36 -21.36
N ASN A 340 3.88 -8.17 -21.77
CA ASN A 340 4.97 -7.79 -22.69
C ASN A 340 4.81 -8.39 -24.10
N SER A 341 3.57 -8.58 -24.52
CA SER A 341 3.22 -9.09 -25.85
C SER A 341 1.79 -8.67 -26.23
N SER A 342 1.29 -9.16 -27.36
CA SER A 342 -0.13 -9.09 -27.69
C SER A 342 -0.91 -10.29 -27.16
N ALA A 343 -0.56 -10.79 -25.97
CA ALA A 343 -1.19 -11.95 -25.35
C ALA A 343 -2.67 -11.69 -25.03
N THR A 344 -3.45 -12.76 -25.08
CA THR A 344 -4.84 -12.84 -24.64
C THR A 344 -4.92 -13.63 -23.35
N ILE A 345 -5.39 -12.96 -22.30
CA ILE A 345 -5.86 -13.58 -21.06
C ILE A 345 -7.36 -13.84 -21.24
N GLY A 346 -7.73 -15.11 -21.43
CA GLY A 346 -9.08 -15.50 -21.82
C GLY A 346 -9.64 -16.66 -21.00
N TYR A 347 -10.66 -17.31 -21.55
CA TYR A 347 -11.25 -18.55 -21.05
C TYR A 347 -11.96 -19.25 -22.21
N ASP A 348 -12.08 -20.57 -22.15
CA ASP A 348 -12.83 -21.38 -23.14
C ASP A 348 -13.76 -22.42 -22.52
N SER A 349 -13.67 -22.60 -21.20
CA SER A 349 -14.54 -23.46 -20.41
C SER A 349 -14.60 -22.94 -18.97
N GLY A 350 -15.39 -23.60 -18.12
CA GLY A 350 -15.55 -23.24 -16.71
C GLY A 350 -16.61 -22.18 -16.43
N SER A 351 -16.67 -21.75 -15.18
CA SER A 351 -17.68 -20.84 -14.61
C SER A 351 -17.10 -19.72 -13.75
N SER A 352 -15.84 -19.84 -13.35
CA SER A 352 -15.13 -18.86 -12.52
C SER A 352 -13.87 -18.35 -13.23
N HIS A 353 -13.89 -17.09 -13.65
CA HIS A 353 -12.83 -16.45 -14.44
C HIS A 353 -12.38 -15.15 -13.75
N VAL A 354 -11.66 -15.28 -12.63
CA VAL A 354 -11.37 -14.12 -11.77
C VAL A 354 -9.99 -13.57 -12.05
N PHE A 355 -9.93 -12.27 -12.33
CA PHE A 355 -8.68 -11.51 -12.37
C PHE A 355 -8.80 -10.29 -11.46
N ALA A 356 -7.92 -10.16 -10.48
CA ALA A 356 -7.89 -9.03 -9.56
C ALA A 356 -6.51 -8.37 -9.52
N ASN A 357 -6.46 -7.05 -9.69
CA ASN A 357 -5.26 -6.24 -9.54
C ASN A 357 -5.42 -5.24 -8.39
N TYR A 358 -4.61 -5.40 -7.34
CA TYR A 358 -4.48 -4.47 -6.22
C TYR A 358 -3.09 -3.83 -6.15
N GLY A 359 -2.10 -4.43 -6.82
CA GLY A 359 -0.77 -3.84 -7.00
C GLY A 359 -0.65 -3.08 -8.32
N THR A 360 0.50 -3.22 -8.98
CA THR A 360 0.76 -2.55 -10.25
C THR A 360 0.70 -3.53 -11.41
N MET A 361 -0.07 -3.18 -12.44
CA MET A 361 -0.08 -3.87 -13.72
C MET A 361 0.41 -2.92 -14.81
N GLY A 362 1.35 -3.37 -15.65
CA GLY A 362 1.80 -2.66 -16.85
C GLY A 362 1.52 -3.45 -18.13
N SER A 363 1.51 -2.76 -19.26
CA SER A 363 1.58 -3.38 -20.58
C SER A 363 2.58 -2.68 -21.50
N LEU A 364 3.48 -3.45 -22.11
CA LEU A 364 4.45 -3.02 -23.11
C LEU A 364 4.21 -3.76 -24.42
N VAL A 365 3.32 -3.22 -25.26
CA VAL A 365 2.93 -3.88 -26.51
C VAL A 365 3.60 -3.19 -27.70
N PHE A 366 4.68 -3.81 -28.21
CA PHE A 366 5.41 -3.31 -29.39
C PHE A 366 4.73 -3.65 -30.73
N SER A 367 3.59 -4.35 -30.69
CA SER A 367 2.85 -4.77 -31.88
C SER A 367 1.64 -3.86 -32.16
N SER A 368 1.07 -3.96 -33.36
CA SER A 368 -0.20 -3.29 -33.67
C SER A 368 -1.44 -4.03 -33.13
N LEU A 369 -1.26 -5.26 -32.65
CA LEU A 369 -2.33 -6.04 -32.02
C LEU A 369 -2.39 -5.68 -30.55
N PRO A 370 -3.60 -5.58 -29.96
CA PRO A 370 -3.74 -5.30 -28.54
C PRO A 370 -3.29 -6.49 -27.68
N ALA A 371 -2.77 -6.22 -26.50
CA ALA A 371 -2.89 -7.16 -25.38
C ALA A 371 -4.34 -7.18 -24.91
N GLN A 372 -4.89 -8.36 -24.61
CA GLN A 372 -6.31 -8.51 -24.32
C GLN A 372 -6.56 -9.21 -22.99
N ILE A 373 -7.47 -8.65 -22.20
CA ILE A 373 -8.07 -9.31 -21.04
C ILE A 373 -9.55 -9.51 -21.36
N ASN A 374 -9.91 -10.73 -21.74
CA ASN A 374 -11.24 -11.13 -22.16
C ASN A 374 -11.86 -12.03 -21.08
N LEU A 375 -12.12 -11.43 -19.92
CA LEU A 375 -12.70 -12.11 -18.76
C LEU A 375 -13.94 -11.34 -18.28
N PRO A 376 -15.00 -12.02 -17.82
CA PRO A 376 -16.20 -11.35 -17.32
C PRO A 376 -16.00 -10.68 -15.95
N SER A 377 -15.02 -11.14 -15.16
CA SER A 377 -14.79 -10.67 -13.78
C SER A 377 -13.37 -10.16 -13.57
N VAL A 378 -13.10 -8.96 -14.09
CA VAL A 378 -11.86 -8.23 -13.82
C VAL A 378 -12.10 -7.11 -12.81
N THR A 379 -11.30 -7.07 -11.74
CA THR A 379 -11.32 -5.99 -10.75
C THR A 379 -9.96 -5.30 -10.69
N ASN A 380 -9.96 -3.97 -10.73
CA ASN A 380 -8.80 -3.16 -10.47
C ASN A 380 -9.02 -2.25 -9.25
N GLY A 381 -8.26 -2.48 -8.19
CA GLY A 381 -8.11 -1.58 -7.04
C GLY A 381 -6.74 -0.91 -6.95
N GLY A 382 -5.74 -1.39 -7.72
CA GLY A 382 -4.40 -0.81 -7.81
C GLY A 382 -4.20 0.06 -9.06
N SER A 383 -3.01 0.03 -9.65
CA SER A 383 -2.66 0.84 -10.82
C SER A 383 -2.53 -0.03 -12.07
N ILE A 384 -3.11 0.41 -13.18
CA ILE A 384 -2.94 -0.19 -14.51
C ILE A 384 -2.30 0.84 -15.44
N GLU A 385 -1.13 0.52 -15.97
CA GLU A 385 -0.31 1.38 -16.81
C GLU A 385 -0.23 0.84 -18.24
N ALA A 386 -0.91 1.49 -19.17
CA ALA A 386 -0.73 1.24 -20.60
C ALA A 386 0.49 2.02 -21.08
N ARG A 387 1.68 1.41 -21.11
CA ARG A 387 2.94 2.08 -21.48
C ARG A 387 3.08 2.28 -22.98
N LEU A 388 2.89 1.19 -23.74
CA LEU A 388 3.00 1.18 -25.20
C LEU A 388 1.96 0.25 -25.83
N GLY A 389 1.50 0.63 -27.03
CA GLY A 389 0.48 -0.11 -27.77
C GLY A 389 -0.89 -0.04 -27.09
N THR A 390 -1.70 -1.09 -27.26
CA THR A 390 -3.08 -1.11 -26.75
C THR A 390 -3.28 -2.21 -25.73
N LEU A 391 -3.79 -1.87 -24.56
CA LEU A 391 -4.35 -2.80 -23.57
C LEU A 391 -5.88 -2.77 -23.67
N SER A 392 -6.48 -3.91 -24.01
CA SER A 392 -7.92 -4.05 -24.26
C SER A 392 -8.58 -4.91 -23.20
N PHE A 393 -9.69 -4.41 -22.64
CA PHE A 393 -10.61 -5.18 -21.81
C PHE A 393 -11.84 -5.51 -22.64
N GLY A 394 -11.94 -6.76 -23.10
CA GLY A 394 -12.96 -7.18 -24.07
C GLY A 394 -14.34 -7.40 -23.48
N GLU A 395 -14.41 -7.70 -22.18
CA GLU A 395 -15.65 -8.10 -21.50
C GLU A 395 -15.93 -7.25 -20.25
N GLY A 396 -15.52 -7.71 -19.07
CA GLY A 396 -15.75 -7.04 -17.81
C GLY A 396 -14.53 -6.27 -17.31
N LEU A 397 -14.76 -5.10 -16.71
CA LEU A 397 -13.79 -4.41 -15.87
C LEU A 397 -14.56 -3.63 -14.81
N THR A 398 -14.17 -3.79 -13.55
CA THR A 398 -14.57 -2.91 -12.45
C THR A 398 -13.33 -2.17 -12.00
N ASN A 399 -13.29 -0.85 -12.20
CA ASN A 399 -12.12 -0.04 -11.88
C ASN A 399 -12.39 0.95 -10.73
N TYR A 400 -11.75 0.70 -9.59
CA TYR A 400 -11.67 1.62 -8.44
C TYR A 400 -10.31 2.32 -8.34
N GLY A 401 -9.28 1.75 -8.96
CA GLY A 401 -7.92 2.27 -8.93
C GLY A 401 -7.58 3.17 -10.13
N GLU A 402 -6.31 3.17 -10.53
CA GLU A 402 -5.75 4.13 -11.48
C GLU A 402 -5.60 3.52 -12.88
N LEU A 403 -5.89 4.32 -13.91
CA LEU A 403 -5.54 4.04 -15.30
C LEU A 403 -4.52 5.09 -15.76
N MET A 404 -3.32 4.66 -16.13
CA MET A 404 -2.19 5.54 -16.39
C MET A 404 -1.35 5.14 -17.61
N GLY A 405 -0.36 5.97 -17.94
CA GLY A 405 0.65 5.72 -18.98
C GLY A 405 0.47 6.58 -20.25
N GLY A 406 1.26 6.25 -21.28
CA GLY A 406 1.32 6.95 -22.57
C GLY A 406 0.80 6.15 -23.77
N GLY A 407 0.26 4.96 -23.52
CA GLY A 407 -0.29 4.04 -24.50
C GLY A 407 -1.80 4.20 -24.69
N ASN A 408 -2.45 3.10 -25.08
CA ASN A 408 -3.88 3.09 -25.37
C ASN A 408 -4.63 2.10 -24.48
N PHE A 409 -5.78 2.51 -23.97
CA PHE A 409 -6.80 1.64 -23.41
C PHE A 409 -7.94 1.43 -24.40
N GLN A 410 -8.41 0.20 -24.52
CA GLN A 410 -9.71 -0.12 -25.11
C GLN A 410 -10.61 -0.72 -24.04
N LEU A 411 -11.66 0.00 -23.65
CA LEU A 411 -12.49 -0.33 -22.49
C LEU A 411 -13.88 -0.86 -22.88
N PRO A 412 -14.56 -1.61 -22.00
CA PRO A 412 -15.94 -2.01 -22.23
C PRO A 412 -16.85 -0.77 -22.33
N ASN A 413 -17.73 -0.73 -23.32
CA ASN A 413 -18.57 0.44 -23.59
C ASN A 413 -19.48 0.87 -22.41
N SER A 414 -19.86 -0.08 -21.55
CA SER A 414 -20.69 0.16 -20.37
C SER A 414 -19.90 0.59 -19.13
N LEU A 415 -18.57 0.57 -19.19
CA LEU A 415 -17.73 0.94 -18.06
C LEU A 415 -17.92 2.42 -17.72
N VAL A 416 -18.07 2.70 -16.43
CA VAL A 416 -17.99 4.03 -15.85
C VAL A 416 -16.81 4.03 -14.88
N ILE A 417 -15.78 4.81 -15.17
CA ILE A 417 -14.58 4.89 -14.34
C ILE A 417 -14.87 5.78 -13.13
N GLY A 418 -14.54 5.29 -11.93
CA GLY A 418 -14.62 6.04 -10.69
C GLY A 418 -13.27 6.43 -10.06
N GLY A 419 -12.16 5.89 -10.55
CA GLY A 419 -10.81 6.17 -10.06
C GLY A 419 -10.04 7.21 -10.88
N SER A 420 -8.72 7.20 -10.78
CA SER A 420 -7.84 8.21 -11.40
C SER A 420 -7.51 7.87 -12.86
N ILE A 421 -7.40 8.90 -13.69
CA ILE A 421 -6.87 8.86 -15.05
C ILE A 421 -5.64 9.74 -15.08
N ILE A 422 -4.47 9.15 -15.36
CA ILE A 422 -3.16 9.79 -15.19
C ILE A 422 -2.34 9.60 -16.47
N PRO A 423 -2.40 10.52 -17.44
CA PRO A 423 -1.45 10.50 -18.55
C PRO A 423 -0.04 10.70 -18.01
N GLU A 424 0.92 9.95 -18.52
CA GLU A 424 2.34 10.17 -18.23
C GLU A 424 3.20 9.62 -19.37
N ALA A 425 4.35 10.25 -19.63
CA ALA A 425 5.34 9.69 -20.55
C ALA A 425 6.27 8.74 -19.80
N GLY A 426 6.18 7.44 -20.08
CA GLY A 426 7.06 6.50 -19.40
C GLY A 426 7.04 5.09 -19.94
N ILE A 427 8.24 4.49 -19.93
CA ILE A 427 8.45 3.04 -19.87
C ILE A 427 9.03 2.74 -18.49
N GLY A 428 8.19 2.57 -17.46
CA GLY A 428 8.64 2.11 -16.14
C GLY A 428 7.96 2.75 -14.94
N LEU A 429 8.00 2.02 -13.82
CA LEU A 429 7.21 2.16 -12.58
C LEU A 429 7.50 3.40 -11.71
N SER A 430 8.18 4.42 -12.23
CA SER A 430 8.56 5.60 -11.44
C SER A 430 7.85 6.84 -11.95
N ARG A 431 6.92 7.38 -11.14
CA ARG A 431 6.46 8.78 -11.22
C ARG A 431 7.66 9.70 -11.00
N SER A 432 8.42 9.96 -12.05
CA SER A 432 9.32 11.09 -12.06
C SER A 432 8.48 12.32 -12.41
N ALA A 433 8.32 13.24 -11.45
CA ALA A 433 7.73 14.54 -11.73
C ALA A 433 8.45 15.17 -12.94
N GLY A 434 7.71 15.52 -13.99
CA GLY A 434 8.29 16.03 -15.23
C GLY A 434 8.08 15.19 -16.49
N ASN A 435 7.17 14.22 -16.50
CA ASN A 435 6.95 13.30 -17.61
C ASN A 435 5.53 13.48 -18.19
N THR A 436 5.28 14.57 -18.92
CA THR A 436 3.95 14.72 -19.53
C THR A 436 3.74 13.75 -20.68
N GLY A 437 2.54 13.20 -20.80
CA GLY A 437 2.20 12.17 -21.77
C GLY A 437 0.80 12.31 -22.35
N THR A 438 0.50 11.44 -23.31
CA THR A 438 -0.84 11.35 -23.89
C THR A 438 -1.41 9.97 -23.65
N LEU A 439 -2.50 9.89 -22.89
CA LEU A 439 -3.24 8.64 -22.67
C LEU A 439 -4.43 8.57 -23.62
N THR A 440 -4.50 7.49 -24.41
CA THR A 440 -5.55 7.34 -25.42
C THR A 440 -6.58 6.29 -25.03
N PHE A 441 -7.86 6.63 -25.08
CA PHE A 441 -8.97 5.70 -24.99
C PHE A 441 -9.52 5.43 -26.41
N ILE A 442 -9.33 4.20 -26.88
CA ILE A 442 -9.90 3.70 -28.13
C ILE A 442 -11.37 3.32 -27.86
N GLY A 443 -12.28 4.09 -28.46
CA GLY A 443 -13.72 3.94 -28.24
C GLY A 443 -14.26 4.98 -27.26
N ASN A 444 -15.23 4.57 -26.45
CA ASN A 444 -15.94 5.48 -25.55
C ASN A 444 -15.25 5.61 -24.20
N LEU A 445 -15.43 6.76 -23.55
CA LEU A 445 -15.00 7.02 -22.18
C LEU A 445 -16.17 7.56 -21.36
N ASN A 446 -16.56 6.85 -20.30
CA ASN A 446 -17.53 7.35 -19.33
C ASN A 446 -16.87 7.45 -17.95
N THR A 447 -17.04 8.58 -17.28
CA THR A 447 -16.47 8.85 -15.95
C THR A 447 -17.57 9.24 -14.96
N SER A 448 -17.37 8.89 -13.69
CA SER A 448 -18.28 9.21 -12.60
C SER A 448 -17.85 10.51 -11.89
N PRO A 449 -18.69 11.09 -11.02
CA PRO A 449 -18.28 12.22 -10.18
C PRO A 449 -17.11 11.94 -9.22
N SER A 450 -16.77 10.67 -8.96
CA SER A 450 -15.62 10.31 -8.13
C SER A 450 -14.30 10.24 -8.92
N ALA A 451 -14.37 10.22 -10.25
CA ALA A 451 -13.17 10.13 -11.09
C ALA A 451 -12.27 11.36 -10.92
N ALA A 452 -10.96 11.18 -11.11
CA ALA A 452 -9.99 12.26 -11.10
C ALA A 452 -9.13 12.23 -12.35
N PHE A 453 -9.05 13.35 -13.06
CA PHE A 453 -8.06 13.56 -14.12
C PHE A 453 -6.84 14.23 -13.49
N VAL A 454 -5.74 13.50 -13.32
CA VAL A 454 -4.49 14.03 -12.74
C VAL A 454 -3.56 14.38 -13.90
N LEU A 455 -3.21 15.66 -14.02
CA LEU A 455 -2.54 16.22 -15.19
C LEU A 455 -1.34 17.07 -14.79
N ALA A 456 -0.17 16.79 -15.35
CA ALA A 456 1.04 17.59 -15.27
C ALA A 456 1.08 18.65 -16.39
N ILE A 457 1.63 19.81 -16.05
CA ILE A 457 1.91 20.91 -16.98
C ILE A 457 3.34 21.38 -16.71
N ASP A 458 4.23 21.07 -17.66
CA ASP A 458 5.68 21.24 -17.52
C ASP A 458 6.23 22.37 -18.40
N ALA A 459 5.59 22.63 -19.53
CA ALA A 459 5.81 23.79 -20.39
C ALA A 459 4.53 24.18 -21.17
N GLU A 460 4.59 25.23 -22.00
CA GLU A 460 3.45 25.66 -22.84
C GLU A 460 3.07 24.58 -23.88
N ASP A 461 4.02 23.77 -24.30
CA ASP A 461 3.90 22.69 -25.29
C ASP A 461 4.16 21.29 -24.71
N ASP A 462 4.37 21.20 -23.40
CA ASP A 462 4.70 19.97 -22.66
C ASP A 462 3.72 19.84 -21.49
N PHE A 463 2.61 19.13 -21.73
CA PHE A 463 1.53 18.94 -20.78
C PHE A 463 0.74 17.66 -21.08
N ASP A 464 0.10 17.12 -20.03
CA ASP A 464 -0.68 15.90 -20.13
C ASP A 464 -1.95 16.07 -20.97
N LYS A 465 -2.23 15.05 -21.77
CA LYS A 465 -3.42 15.00 -22.62
C LYS A 465 -4.15 13.68 -22.52
N VAL A 466 -5.47 13.75 -22.41
CA VAL A 466 -6.36 12.59 -22.59
C VAL A 466 -7.00 12.65 -23.97
N MET A 467 -6.83 11.59 -24.77
CA MET A 467 -7.48 11.45 -26.07
C MET A 467 -8.57 10.38 -26.01
N VAL A 468 -9.76 10.68 -26.53
CA VAL A 468 -10.86 9.71 -26.63
C VAL A 468 -11.28 9.63 -28.10
N THR A 469 -11.15 8.48 -28.74
CA THR A 469 -11.45 8.38 -30.18
C THR A 469 -12.95 8.32 -30.48
N GLY A 470 -13.75 7.86 -29.52
CA GLY A 470 -15.21 7.75 -29.62
C GLY A 470 -15.95 8.83 -28.83
N THR A 471 -17.02 8.43 -28.16
CA THR A 471 -17.89 9.32 -27.37
C THR A 471 -17.42 9.43 -25.93
N ALA A 472 -17.34 10.65 -25.41
CA ALA A 472 -16.98 10.94 -24.04
C ALA A 472 -18.17 11.49 -23.24
N ASN A 473 -18.40 10.91 -22.06
CA ASN A 473 -19.25 11.43 -20.99
C ASN A 473 -18.37 11.75 -19.78
N LEU A 474 -18.10 13.03 -19.56
CA LEU A 474 -17.09 13.48 -18.60
C LEU A 474 -17.73 13.98 -17.30
N SER A 475 -17.30 13.46 -16.17
CA SER A 475 -17.61 13.91 -14.81
C SER A 475 -16.39 13.67 -13.92
N GLY A 476 -16.32 14.34 -12.77
CA GLY A 476 -15.23 14.14 -11.81
C GLY A 476 -14.44 15.42 -11.54
N LEU A 477 -13.26 15.26 -10.97
CA LEU A 477 -12.33 16.32 -10.61
C LEU A 477 -11.20 16.42 -11.64
N ILE A 478 -10.64 17.63 -11.77
CA ILE A 478 -9.38 17.85 -12.46
C ILE A 478 -8.36 18.23 -11.38
N VAL A 479 -7.21 17.57 -11.37
CA VAL A 479 -6.08 17.84 -10.48
C VAL A 479 -4.91 18.22 -11.38
N VAL A 480 -4.32 19.39 -11.14
CA VAL A 480 -3.25 19.92 -11.99
C VAL A 480 -1.97 20.08 -11.17
N ASP A 481 -0.93 19.37 -11.60
CA ASP A 481 0.43 19.49 -11.10
C ASP A 481 1.20 20.48 -11.98
N LEU A 482 1.47 21.68 -11.46
CA LEU A 482 2.24 22.71 -12.17
C LEU A 482 3.73 22.58 -11.86
N ASN A 483 4.53 22.21 -12.86
CA ASN A 483 6.01 22.20 -12.75
C ASN A 483 6.65 23.45 -13.33
N TYR A 484 5.88 24.27 -14.05
CA TYR A 484 6.26 25.64 -14.41
C TYR A 484 5.11 26.62 -14.17
N LEU A 485 5.40 27.92 -14.28
CA LEU A 485 4.40 28.98 -14.23
C LEU A 485 4.00 29.40 -15.65
N PRO A 486 2.78 29.06 -16.12
CA PRO A 486 2.31 29.50 -17.43
C PRO A 486 2.05 31.01 -17.51
N ALA A 487 2.04 31.53 -18.73
CA ALA A 487 1.54 32.87 -19.01
C ALA A 487 0.05 32.99 -18.64
N ASN A 488 -0.41 34.19 -18.24
CA ASN A 488 -1.78 34.39 -17.79
C ASN A 488 -2.85 34.10 -18.86
N ASP A 489 -2.46 34.10 -20.13
CA ASP A 489 -3.28 33.81 -21.30
C ASP A 489 -2.96 32.45 -21.93
N ALA A 490 -2.24 31.58 -21.22
CA ALA A 490 -1.95 30.22 -21.70
C ALA A 490 -3.24 29.39 -21.82
N ILE A 491 -3.20 28.45 -22.76
CA ILE A 491 -4.33 27.60 -23.15
C ILE A 491 -3.81 26.17 -23.29
N PHE A 492 -4.38 25.25 -22.53
CA PHE A 492 -4.02 23.84 -22.56
C PHE A 492 -5.21 22.99 -23.00
N GLU A 493 -5.09 22.27 -24.11
CA GLU A 493 -6.10 21.30 -24.55
C GLU A 493 -5.91 19.96 -23.83
N ILE A 494 -6.45 19.87 -22.63
CA ILE A 494 -6.21 18.73 -21.72
C ILE A 494 -7.00 17.47 -22.09
N ILE A 495 -8.13 17.60 -22.79
CA ILE A 495 -8.92 16.46 -23.25
C ILE A 495 -9.43 16.73 -24.67
N SER A 496 -9.20 15.78 -25.58
CA SER A 496 -9.78 15.82 -26.94
C SER A 496 -10.62 14.58 -27.20
N THR A 497 -11.81 14.73 -27.77
CA THR A 497 -12.76 13.62 -27.95
C THR A 497 -13.31 13.56 -29.37
N GLY A 498 -13.65 12.36 -29.85
CA GLY A 498 -14.37 12.18 -31.12
C GLY A 498 -15.75 12.83 -31.05
N THR A 499 -16.47 12.62 -29.95
CA THR A 499 -17.74 13.31 -29.63
C THR A 499 -17.83 13.56 -28.13
N LEU A 500 -18.04 14.82 -27.73
CA LEU A 500 -18.31 15.16 -26.33
C LEU A 500 -19.82 15.14 -26.08
N ALA A 501 -20.32 14.03 -25.54
CA ALA A 501 -21.76 13.85 -25.30
C ALA A 501 -22.24 14.56 -24.03
N SER A 502 -21.43 14.57 -22.98
CA SER A 502 -21.71 15.33 -21.75
C SER A 502 -20.42 15.80 -21.07
N ASN A 503 -20.52 16.93 -20.37
CA ASN A 503 -19.43 17.51 -19.59
C ASN A 503 -19.99 18.07 -18.28
N ASN A 504 -19.65 17.41 -17.18
CA ASN A 504 -19.94 17.81 -15.80
C ASN A 504 -18.64 18.05 -15.00
N LEU A 505 -17.54 18.36 -15.69
CA LEU A 505 -16.28 18.77 -15.05
C LEU A 505 -16.45 20.14 -14.37
N PRO A 506 -15.63 20.47 -13.35
CA PRO A 506 -15.70 21.77 -12.68
C PRO A 506 -15.45 22.91 -13.68
N SER A 507 -16.06 24.08 -13.45
CA SER A 507 -15.86 25.26 -14.31
C SER A 507 -14.54 26.01 -14.03
N GLN A 508 -13.88 25.70 -12.91
CA GLN A 508 -12.59 26.23 -12.51
C GLN A 508 -11.78 25.16 -11.80
N VAL A 509 -10.45 25.20 -11.97
CA VAL A 509 -9.51 24.36 -11.23
C VAL A 509 -8.51 25.25 -10.51
N VAL A 510 -8.04 24.80 -9.35
CA VAL A 510 -6.98 25.47 -8.59
C VAL A 510 -5.76 24.57 -8.60
N ALA A 511 -4.62 25.13 -8.99
CA ALA A 511 -3.33 24.45 -8.99
C ALA A 511 -2.34 25.21 -8.10
N ASN A 512 -1.37 24.51 -7.54
CA ASN A 512 -0.31 25.11 -6.72
C ASN A 512 1.00 25.15 -7.51
N TYR A 513 1.64 26.30 -7.55
CA TYR A 513 3.02 26.43 -8.02
C TYR A 513 3.85 27.18 -6.96
N ASN A 514 4.87 26.51 -6.41
CA ASN A 514 5.77 27.06 -5.38
C ASN A 514 5.04 27.71 -4.17
N GLY A 515 3.94 27.10 -3.72
CA GLY A 515 3.13 27.57 -2.59
C GLY A 515 2.10 28.66 -2.93
N THR A 516 2.04 29.10 -4.19
CA THR A 516 1.04 30.07 -4.67
C THR A 516 -0.06 29.35 -5.43
N LEU A 517 -1.31 29.69 -5.12
CA LEU A 517 -2.48 29.12 -5.80
C LEU A 517 -2.81 29.91 -7.06
N PHE A 518 -3.08 29.18 -8.13
CA PHE A 518 -3.42 29.68 -9.45
C PHE A 518 -4.75 29.09 -9.88
N THR A 519 -5.60 29.89 -10.52
CA THR A 519 -6.91 29.44 -11.01
C THR A 519 -6.93 29.37 -12.53
N PHE A 520 -7.34 28.22 -13.06
CA PHE A 520 -7.67 28.06 -14.46
C PHE A 520 -9.18 28.00 -14.64
N GLN A 521 -9.68 28.57 -15.74
CA GLN A 521 -11.04 28.33 -16.19
C GLN A 521 -11.07 27.07 -17.05
N VAL A 522 -12.11 26.25 -16.86
CA VAL A 522 -12.34 25.05 -17.67
C VAL A 522 -13.38 25.38 -18.73
N LEU A 523 -13.02 25.23 -20.00
CA LEU A 523 -13.92 25.52 -21.12
C LEU A 523 -14.05 24.29 -22.02
N ALA A 524 -15.29 23.91 -22.34
CA ALA A 524 -15.56 22.95 -23.40
C ALA A 524 -15.79 23.68 -24.73
N ASN A 525 -15.08 23.28 -25.78
CA ASN A 525 -15.24 23.81 -27.13
C ASN A 525 -14.89 22.74 -28.19
N ASN A 526 -15.73 22.59 -29.22
CA ASN A 526 -15.49 21.68 -30.35
C ASN A 526 -14.98 20.28 -29.93
N ASN A 527 -15.73 19.58 -29.08
CA ASN A 527 -15.40 18.25 -28.55
C ASN A 527 -14.10 18.16 -27.72
N SER A 528 -13.59 19.28 -27.24
CA SER A 528 -12.35 19.33 -26.45
C SER A 528 -12.56 20.13 -25.17
N ILE A 529 -11.77 19.83 -24.14
CA ILE A 529 -11.74 20.54 -22.86
C ILE A 529 -10.42 21.28 -22.75
N TYR A 530 -10.52 22.57 -22.39
CA TYR A 530 -9.39 23.47 -22.27
C TYR A 530 -9.25 23.99 -20.84
N LEU A 531 -8.02 24.16 -20.39
CA LEU A 531 -7.68 25.04 -19.26
C LEU A 531 -7.22 26.39 -19.81
N LEU A 532 -7.86 27.47 -19.36
CA LEU A 532 -7.51 28.86 -19.72
C LEU A 532 -6.93 29.56 -18.50
N GLY A 533 -5.78 30.20 -18.65
CA GLY A 533 -5.09 30.88 -17.54
C GLY A 533 -3.64 30.39 -17.39
N PRO A 534 -3.01 30.56 -16.22
CA PRO A 534 -3.65 30.85 -14.95
C PRO A 534 -3.87 32.35 -14.75
N SER A 535 -5.02 32.72 -14.20
CA SER A 535 -5.08 33.99 -13.47
C SER A 535 -4.57 33.74 -12.07
N ALA A 536 -3.53 34.47 -11.63
CA ALA A 536 -3.22 34.55 -10.22
C ALA A 536 -4.53 34.88 -9.50
N THR A 537 -4.89 34.08 -8.50
CA THR A 537 -6.12 34.30 -7.76
C THR A 537 -5.96 35.61 -6.96
N LEU A 538 -6.25 36.75 -7.58
CA LEU A 538 -6.58 38.00 -6.90
C LEU A 538 -7.99 37.90 -6.32
N SER A 539 -8.29 36.75 -5.70
CA SER A 539 -9.39 36.66 -4.76
C SER A 539 -8.75 36.94 -3.41
N THR A 540 -8.98 38.13 -2.86
CA THR A 540 -9.05 38.20 -1.41
C THR A 540 -10.17 37.26 -1.00
N PRO A 541 -9.95 36.34 -0.05
CA PRO A 541 -11.02 35.46 0.42
C PRO A 541 -12.21 36.34 0.79
N ASN A 542 -13.29 36.25 0.02
CA ASN A 542 -14.46 37.09 0.22
C ASN A 542 -15.25 36.43 1.35
N PHE A 543 -14.92 36.77 2.60
CA PHE A 543 -15.53 36.15 3.77
C PHE A 543 -17.02 36.46 3.79
N THR A 544 -17.85 35.43 3.75
CA THR A 544 -19.28 35.60 4.03
C THR A 544 -19.51 35.70 5.54
N ALA A 545 -20.54 36.41 5.98
CA ALA A 545 -20.79 36.65 7.42
C ALA A 545 -21.02 35.34 8.23
N ASP A 546 -21.35 34.24 7.56
CA ASP A 546 -21.58 32.91 8.17
C ASP A 546 -20.26 32.13 8.41
N GLU A 547 -19.17 32.56 7.79
CA GLU A 547 -17.84 31.98 7.94
C GLU A 547 -17.03 32.59 9.10
N VAL A 548 -17.53 33.66 9.73
CA VAL A 548 -16.91 34.33 10.87
C VAL A 548 -17.73 34.09 12.15
N LYS A 549 -17.20 33.27 13.06
CA LYS A 549 -17.79 32.97 14.38
C LYS A 549 -17.12 33.79 15.47
N VAL A 550 -17.92 34.33 16.39
CA VAL A 550 -17.45 35.15 17.51
C VAL A 550 -17.95 34.55 18.82
N TYR A 551 -17.05 34.08 19.69
CA TYR A 551 -17.43 33.39 20.94
C TYR A 551 -16.34 33.50 22.03
N PRO A 552 -16.69 33.40 23.33
CA PRO A 552 -18.06 33.36 23.84
C PRO A 552 -18.72 34.73 23.77
N ASN A 553 -20.05 34.74 23.69
CA ASN A 553 -20.86 35.94 23.80
C ASN A 553 -22.12 35.59 24.61
N PRO A 554 -22.25 35.99 25.89
CA PRO A 554 -21.44 37.01 26.59
C PRO A 554 -19.98 36.62 26.87
N ALA A 555 -19.08 37.60 26.83
CA ALA A 555 -17.64 37.47 27.07
C ALA A 555 -17.23 38.07 28.43
N HIS A 556 -16.24 37.47 29.10
CA HIS A 556 -15.69 37.97 30.37
C HIS A 556 -14.37 38.72 30.17
N SER A 557 -13.29 37.99 29.84
CA SER A 557 -11.93 38.55 29.73
C SER A 557 -11.43 38.66 28.29
N PHE A 558 -11.95 37.82 27.39
CA PHE A 558 -11.59 37.81 25.97
C PHE A 558 -12.77 37.33 25.11
N VAL A 559 -12.69 37.59 23.82
CA VAL A 559 -13.54 36.97 22.80
C VAL A 559 -12.66 36.41 21.68
N THR A 560 -13.04 35.25 21.14
CA THR A 560 -12.40 34.60 20.01
C THR A 560 -13.17 34.93 18.73
N VAL A 561 -12.44 35.30 17.68
CA VAL A 561 -12.92 35.40 16.30
C VAL A 561 -12.32 34.22 15.53
N GLN A 562 -13.17 33.30 15.08
CA GLN A 562 -12.78 32.13 14.30
C GLN A 562 -13.34 32.23 12.88
N THR A 563 -12.50 31.91 11.90
CA THR A 563 -12.83 31.94 10.47
C THR A 563 -12.54 30.60 9.81
N THR A 564 -13.31 30.22 8.79
CA THR A 564 -13.09 28.96 8.03
C THR A 564 -11.79 28.99 7.23
N MET A 565 -11.43 30.15 6.69
CA MET A 565 -10.15 30.41 6.01
C MET A 565 -9.29 31.39 6.83
N PRO A 566 -7.95 31.31 6.81
CA PRO A 566 -7.10 32.29 7.47
C PRO A 566 -7.41 33.73 7.03
N ILE A 567 -7.67 34.62 7.99
CA ILE A 567 -7.85 36.05 7.71
C ILE A 567 -6.55 36.81 8.00
N ASP A 568 -6.23 37.76 7.13
CA ASP A 568 -5.31 38.86 7.39
C ASP A 568 -6.13 40.14 7.37
N GLY A 569 -6.40 40.73 8.53
CA GLY A 569 -7.40 41.79 8.67
C GLY A 569 -7.36 42.51 10.00
N HIS A 570 -8.43 43.24 10.32
CA HIS A 570 -8.52 44.10 11.50
C HIS A 570 -9.86 43.95 12.21
N TYR A 571 -9.87 44.23 13.52
CA TYR A 571 -11.10 44.38 14.28
C TYR A 571 -11.21 45.77 14.89
N ALA A 572 -12.44 46.22 15.10
CA ALA A 572 -12.77 47.43 15.85
C ALA A 572 -13.96 47.17 16.78
N LEU A 573 -13.88 47.65 18.02
CA LEU A 573 -14.92 47.58 19.02
C LEU A 573 -15.47 48.97 19.31
N TYR A 574 -16.79 49.11 19.24
CA TYR A 574 -17.50 50.37 19.47
C TYR A 574 -18.47 50.25 20.65
N THR A 575 -18.69 51.35 21.37
CA THR A 575 -19.80 51.47 22.33
C THR A 575 -21.15 51.58 21.61
N GLN A 576 -22.26 51.50 22.34
CA GLN A 576 -23.61 51.76 21.80
C GLN A 576 -23.79 53.14 21.16
N LEU A 577 -22.93 54.11 21.52
CA LEU A 577 -22.95 55.46 20.94
C LEU A 577 -22.01 55.59 19.73
N GLY A 578 -21.38 54.50 19.28
CA GLY A 578 -20.46 54.48 18.15
C GLY A 578 -19.03 54.94 18.47
N GLN A 579 -18.67 55.09 19.76
CA GLN A 579 -17.32 55.47 20.14
C GLN A 579 -16.38 54.25 20.05
N LEU A 580 -15.28 54.37 19.30
CA LEU A 580 -14.23 53.34 19.21
C LEU A 580 -13.50 53.19 20.56
N VAL A 581 -13.47 51.96 21.09
CA VAL A 581 -12.85 51.64 22.40
C VAL A 581 -11.70 50.65 22.33
N ALA A 582 -11.61 49.84 21.27
CA ALA A 582 -10.47 48.97 20.99
C ALA A 582 -10.37 48.64 19.49
N LYS A 583 -9.17 48.37 19.01
CA LYS A 583 -8.90 47.86 17.66
C LYS A 583 -7.60 47.06 17.63
N GLY A 584 -7.43 46.18 16.64
CA GLY A 584 -6.21 45.39 16.46
C GLY A 584 -6.22 44.58 15.17
N THR A 585 -5.19 43.78 14.95
CA THR A 585 -5.03 42.91 13.77
C THR A 585 -5.56 41.51 14.05
N LEU A 586 -6.02 40.83 13.01
CA LEU A 586 -6.40 39.43 13.01
C LEU A 586 -5.53 38.71 11.97
N ASN A 587 -4.76 37.72 12.41
CA ASN A 587 -3.84 36.97 11.56
C ASN A 587 -4.07 35.47 11.79
N GLY A 588 -4.46 34.74 10.74
CA GLY A 588 -4.77 33.31 10.80
C GLY A 588 -6.26 33.02 10.99
N SER A 589 -6.62 31.75 11.24
CA SER A 589 -8.03 31.30 11.31
C SER A 589 -8.66 31.42 12.69
N THR A 590 -7.88 31.66 13.74
CA THR A 590 -8.38 31.80 15.12
C THR A 590 -7.64 32.93 15.82
N ASN A 591 -8.37 33.97 16.24
CA ASN A 591 -7.80 35.18 16.80
C ASN A 591 -8.46 35.52 18.14
N ARG A 592 -7.66 35.92 19.12
CA ARG A 592 -8.13 36.26 20.47
C ARG A 592 -8.05 37.76 20.73
N ILE A 593 -9.19 38.35 21.10
CA ILE A 593 -9.32 39.77 21.43
C ILE A 593 -9.48 39.91 22.94
N GLU A 594 -8.53 40.57 23.61
CA GLU A 594 -8.55 40.83 25.04
C GLU A 594 -9.49 42.00 25.40
N LEU A 595 -10.33 41.82 26.42
CA LEU A 595 -11.39 42.76 26.84
C LEU A 595 -11.17 43.30 28.26
N ASN A 596 -10.06 42.95 28.92
CA ASN A 596 -9.78 43.26 30.33
C ASN A 596 -9.90 44.75 30.69
N ASN A 597 -9.71 45.64 29.72
CA ASN A 597 -9.78 47.10 29.92
C ASN A 597 -11.15 47.72 29.62
N LEU A 598 -12.16 46.92 29.24
CA LEU A 598 -13.52 47.39 28.95
C LEU A 598 -14.44 47.23 30.17
N ALA A 599 -15.42 48.13 30.33
CA ALA A 599 -16.45 47.99 31.38
C ALA A 599 -17.54 46.98 30.95
N SER A 600 -18.26 46.39 31.91
CA SER A 600 -19.42 45.55 31.59
C SER A 600 -20.45 46.36 30.80
N GLY A 601 -20.96 45.80 29.70
CA GLY A 601 -21.86 46.51 28.80
C GLY A 601 -21.97 45.86 27.41
N MET A 602 -22.74 46.49 26.52
CA MET A 602 -22.90 46.04 25.14
C MET A 602 -21.98 46.84 24.22
N TYR A 603 -21.32 46.13 23.32
CA TYR A 603 -20.43 46.65 22.31
C TYR A 603 -20.79 46.12 20.93
N VAL A 604 -20.32 46.79 19.89
CA VAL A 604 -20.39 46.32 18.50
C VAL A 604 -18.98 45.95 18.07
N LEU A 605 -18.74 44.69 17.76
CA LEU A 605 -17.52 44.20 17.15
C LEU A 605 -17.68 44.26 15.64
N GLN A 606 -16.79 44.96 14.97
CA GLN A 606 -16.67 45.00 13.52
C GLN A 606 -15.38 44.26 13.14
N VAL A 607 -15.50 43.27 12.25
CA VAL A 607 -14.37 42.55 11.65
C VAL A 607 -14.24 42.99 10.20
N GLN A 608 -13.01 43.35 9.81
CA GLN A 608 -12.66 43.79 8.48
C GLN A 608 -11.51 42.96 7.91
N ASP A 609 -11.52 42.75 6.59
CA ASP A 609 -10.41 42.11 5.89
C ASP A 609 -9.23 43.07 5.64
N SER A 610 -8.18 42.59 4.97
CA SER A 610 -7.00 43.38 4.58
C SER A 610 -7.30 44.54 3.64
N GLN A 611 -8.47 44.57 3.01
CA GLN A 611 -8.94 45.68 2.18
C GLN A 611 -9.82 46.68 2.95
N ASN A 612 -9.97 46.52 4.27
CA ASN A 612 -10.87 47.28 5.14
C ASN A 612 -12.37 47.07 4.85
N GLN A 613 -12.76 46.04 4.09
CA GLN A 613 -14.17 45.71 3.89
C GLN A 613 -14.72 45.04 5.14
N THR A 614 -15.95 45.38 5.54
CA THR A 614 -16.58 44.79 6.72
C THR A 614 -17.16 43.43 6.40
N VAL A 615 -16.59 42.38 7.00
CA VAL A 615 -16.99 40.99 6.77
C VAL A 615 -17.94 40.45 7.86
N LYS A 616 -17.88 41.03 9.07
CA LYS A 616 -18.82 40.72 10.15
C LYS A 616 -19.08 41.94 11.03
N VAL A 617 -20.34 42.11 11.45
CA VAL A 617 -20.71 42.99 12.55
C VAL A 617 -21.46 42.15 13.57
N GLU A 618 -20.94 42.08 14.80
CA GLU A 618 -21.49 41.24 15.86
C GLU A 618 -21.76 42.08 17.11
N LYS A 619 -22.90 41.83 17.76
CA LYS A 619 -23.22 42.45 19.04
C LYS A 619 -22.53 41.67 20.15
N LEU A 620 -21.56 42.28 20.83
CA LEU A 620 -20.81 41.64 21.91
C LEU A 620 -21.30 42.12 23.29
N MET A 621 -21.68 41.21 24.16
CA MET A 621 -22.00 41.49 25.57
C MET A 621 -20.78 41.19 26.43
N VAL A 622 -20.26 42.18 27.14
CA VAL A 622 -19.16 42.00 28.12
C VAL A 622 -19.73 42.01 29.52
N SER A 623 -19.47 40.97 30.30
CA SER A 623 -19.92 40.83 31.68
C SER A 623 -18.73 40.50 32.58
N LYS A 624 -18.30 41.44 33.43
CA LYS A 624 -17.27 41.18 34.45
C LYS A 624 -17.83 40.67 35.76
#